data_AF-A0A1G0EFV3-F1
#
_entry.id   AF-A0A1G0EFV3-F1
#
_cell.length_a   1.000
_cell.length_b   1.000
_cell.length_c   1.000
_cell.angle_alpha   90.00
_cell.angle_beta   90.00
_cell.angle_gamma   90.00
#
_symmetry.space_group_name_H-M   'P 1'
#
loop_
_entity.id
_entity.type
_entity.pdbx_description
1 polymer ?
#
loop_
_entity_poly.entity_id
_entity_poly.type
_entity_poly.pdbx_seq_one_letter_code
_entity_poly.pdbx_strand_id
1 'polypeptide(L)'
;MHTRRLILPMAILALAACDRFTGADQQKSLDAEAIGYACRISLKTPEDCMKENDTHSPTSVLFGWKEADRDVKEKAIDPNMGKPVSQPQQSTPSAAVAEVKPAAGKAAGNAATAADEKPAAAAGKADQGAAEKKAAP
;
A
#
# COMPACT_ATOMS: atom_id res chain seq x y z
N MET A 1 49.47 -18.44 19.31
CA MET A 1 48.88 -17.63 18.22
C MET A 1 47.46 -18.08 17.81
N HIS A 2 47.06 -19.34 17.99
CA HIS A 2 45.73 -19.84 17.63
C HIS A 2 44.57 -19.26 18.46
N THR A 3 44.77 -19.03 19.76
CA THR A 3 43.74 -18.48 20.66
C THR A 3 43.30 -17.07 20.27
N ARG A 4 44.24 -16.21 19.83
CA ARG A 4 43.94 -14.85 19.36
C ARG A 4 43.23 -14.85 17.99
N ARG A 5 43.43 -15.89 17.17
CA ARG A 5 42.74 -16.04 15.87
C ARG A 5 41.28 -16.48 16.04
N LEU A 6 40.93 -17.15 17.14
CA LEU A 6 39.56 -17.58 17.44
C LEU A 6 38.70 -16.50 18.12
N ILE A 7 39.31 -15.51 18.78
CA ILE A 7 38.58 -14.42 19.46
C ILE A 7 37.87 -13.49 18.44
N LEU A 8 38.50 -13.22 17.29
CA LEU A 8 37.93 -12.33 16.27
C LEU A 8 36.62 -12.86 15.65
N PRO A 9 36.52 -14.11 15.15
CA PRO A 9 35.26 -14.62 14.61
C PRO A 9 34.18 -14.76 15.70
N MET A 10 34.56 -15.10 16.93
CA MET A 10 33.61 -15.21 18.05
C MET A 10 33.00 -13.85 18.42
N ALA A 11 33.81 -12.79 18.43
CA ALA A 11 33.32 -11.43 18.67
C ALA A 11 32.35 -10.97 17.56
N ILE A 12 32.65 -11.26 16.28
CA ILE A 12 31.76 -10.91 15.17
C ILE A 12 30.41 -11.67 15.28
N LEU A 13 30.44 -12.96 15.63
CA LEU A 13 29.22 -13.73 15.88
C LEU A 13 28.40 -13.18 17.05
N ALA A 14 29.06 -12.72 18.11
CA ALA A 14 28.38 -12.13 19.27
C ALA A 14 27.71 -10.80 18.92
N LEU A 15 28.33 -9.95 18.08
CA LEU A 15 27.69 -8.71 17.60
C LEU A 15 26.46 -9.01 16.74
N ALA A 16 26.55 -9.96 15.80
CA ALA A 16 25.40 -10.34 14.97
C ALA A 16 24.25 -10.96 15.79
N ALA A 17 24.56 -11.66 16.89
CA ALA A 17 23.56 -12.17 17.81
C ALA A 17 22.85 -11.05 18.60
N CYS A 18 23.54 -9.95 18.92
CA CYS A 18 22.94 -8.79 19.56
C CYS A 18 21.92 -8.08 18.65
N ASP A 19 22.17 -7.92 17.35
CA ASP A 19 21.20 -7.36 16.40
C ASP A 19 19.92 -8.21 16.32
N ARG A 20 20.06 -9.54 16.41
CA ARG A 20 18.92 -10.47 16.46
C ARG A 20 18.15 -10.40 17.77
N PHE A 21 18.83 -10.18 18.90
CA PHE A 21 18.19 -10.09 20.21
C PHE A 21 17.53 -8.73 20.48
N THR A 22 18.06 -7.65 19.89
CA THR A 22 17.52 -6.29 20.02
C THR A 22 16.30 -6.03 19.14
N GLY A 23 15.97 -6.96 18.23
CA GLY A 23 14.79 -6.85 17.37
C GLY A 23 14.95 -5.87 16.20
N ALA A 24 16.16 -5.38 15.91
CA ALA A 24 16.41 -4.41 14.85
C ALA A 24 15.94 -4.89 13.47
N ASP A 25 16.06 -6.19 13.18
CA ASP A 25 15.53 -6.79 11.94
C ASP A 25 14.00 -6.79 11.90
N GLN A 26 13.33 -7.03 13.03
CA GLN A 26 11.86 -6.98 13.12
C GLN A 26 11.36 -5.54 13.00
N GLN A 27 12.09 -4.57 13.57
CA GLN A 27 11.74 -3.17 13.46
C GLN A 27 11.73 -2.69 12.01
N LYS A 28 12.69 -3.15 11.18
CA LYS A 28 12.74 -2.81 9.75
C LYS A 28 11.54 -3.35 8.96
N SER A 29 11.06 -4.55 9.28
CA SER A 29 9.87 -5.09 8.63
C SER A 29 8.60 -4.38 9.08
N LEU A 30 8.48 -4.06 10.36
CA LEU A 30 7.36 -3.29 10.90
C LEU A 30 7.31 -1.87 10.34
N ASP A 31 8.47 -1.24 10.16
CA ASP A 31 8.57 0.07 9.51
C ASP A 31 8.13 0.00 8.03
N ALA A 32 8.59 -1.02 7.30
CA ALA A 32 8.13 -1.25 5.93
C ALA A 32 6.61 -1.49 5.84
N GLU A 33 6.03 -2.24 6.78
CA GLU A 33 4.57 -2.42 6.87
C GLU A 33 3.85 -1.09 7.16
N ALA A 34 4.36 -0.29 8.11
CA ALA A 34 3.80 1.02 8.42
C ALA A 34 3.84 1.97 7.20
N ILE A 35 4.93 1.96 6.43
CA ILE A 35 5.05 2.71 5.16
C ILE A 35 3.97 2.25 4.18
N GLY A 36 3.81 0.94 3.99
CA GLY A 36 2.78 0.38 3.12
C GLY A 36 1.36 0.79 3.53
N TYR A 37 1.08 0.75 4.82
CA TYR A 37 -0.18 1.18 5.40
C TYR A 37 -0.45 2.67 5.11
N ALA A 38 0.56 3.53 5.32
CA ALA A 38 0.47 4.96 5.02
C ALA A 38 0.26 5.25 3.52
N CYS A 39 0.91 4.49 2.62
CA CYS A 39 0.71 4.62 1.18
C CYS A 39 -0.75 4.39 0.77
N ARG A 40 -1.42 3.41 1.38
CA ARG A 40 -2.83 3.12 1.07
C ARG A 40 -3.76 4.25 1.52
N ILE A 41 -3.50 4.82 2.70
CA ILE A 41 -4.21 6.00 3.21
C ILE A 41 -3.98 7.19 2.30
N SER A 42 -2.76 7.34 1.77
CA SER A 42 -2.35 8.37 0.81
C SER A 42 -2.86 8.12 -0.62
N LEU A 43 -3.71 7.10 -0.81
CA LEU A 43 -4.32 6.75 -2.10
C LEU A 43 -3.33 6.36 -3.20
N LYS A 44 -2.15 5.85 -2.82
CA LYS A 44 -1.18 5.29 -3.76
C LYS A 44 -1.42 3.82 -4.07
N THR A 45 -1.09 3.42 -5.29
CA THR A 45 -1.04 2.01 -5.68
C THR A 45 0.17 1.34 -5.03
N PRO A 46 0.10 0.04 -4.70
CA PRO A 46 1.19 -0.63 -4.00
C PRO A 46 2.47 -0.69 -4.84
N GLU A 47 2.35 -0.75 -6.17
CA GLU A 47 3.51 -0.77 -7.07
C GLU A 47 4.27 0.57 -7.07
N ASP A 48 3.55 1.69 -6.99
CA ASP A 48 4.16 3.01 -6.92
C ASP A 48 4.83 3.22 -5.55
N CYS A 49 4.14 2.80 -4.48
CA CYS A 49 4.68 2.83 -3.13
C CYS A 49 6.00 2.03 -3.01
N MET A 50 6.09 0.83 -3.58
CA MET A 50 7.33 0.03 -3.54
C MET A 50 8.45 0.65 -4.37
N LYS A 51 8.15 1.35 -5.46
CA LYS A 51 9.16 2.06 -6.27
C LYS A 51 9.74 3.26 -5.54
N GLU A 52 8.91 4.00 -4.80
CA GLU A 52 9.36 5.15 -3.99
C GLU A 52 10.07 4.72 -2.69
N ASN A 53 9.88 3.47 -2.25
CA ASN A 53 10.44 2.92 -1.02
C ASN A 53 11.28 1.66 -1.30
N ASP A 54 12.15 1.73 -2.31
CA ASP A 54 12.99 0.62 -2.78
C ASP A 54 14.03 0.13 -1.75
N THR A 55 14.30 0.93 -0.72
CA THR A 55 15.15 0.57 0.41
C THR A 55 14.48 -0.38 1.42
N HIS A 56 13.16 -0.58 1.31
CA HIS A 56 12.38 -1.41 2.21
C HIS A 56 11.98 -2.75 1.54
N SER A 57 11.64 -3.74 2.36
CA SER A 57 11.14 -5.03 1.88
C SER A 57 9.82 -4.83 1.12
N PRO A 58 9.74 -5.14 -0.20
CA PRO A 58 8.51 -4.96 -0.98
C PRO A 58 7.37 -5.82 -0.46
N THR A 59 7.69 -7.00 0.08
CA THR A 59 6.70 -7.90 0.70
C THR A 59 6.08 -7.28 1.96
N SER A 60 6.89 -6.65 2.80
CA SER A 60 6.43 -6.00 4.03
C SER A 60 5.60 -4.75 3.73
N VAL A 61 6.04 -3.93 2.77
CA VAL A 61 5.25 -2.80 2.25
C VAL A 61 3.89 -3.28 1.72
N LEU A 62 3.88 -4.34 0.90
CA LEU A 62 2.63 -4.89 0.37
C LEU A 62 1.71 -5.45 1.47
N PHE A 63 2.28 -6.04 2.52
CA PHE A 63 1.51 -6.54 3.66
C PHE A 63 0.77 -5.42 4.37
N GLY A 64 1.49 -4.36 4.78
CA GLY A 64 0.86 -3.22 5.43
C GLY A 64 -0.13 -2.46 4.54
N TRP A 65 0.14 -2.37 3.24
CA TRP A 65 -0.81 -1.79 2.27
C TRP A 65 -2.13 -2.59 2.23
N LYS A 66 -2.07 -3.92 2.26
CA LYS A 66 -3.25 -4.80 2.27
C LYS A 66 -4.03 -4.70 3.57
N GLU A 67 -3.36 -4.55 4.71
CA GLU A 67 -4.03 -4.29 5.98
C GLU A 67 -4.79 -2.97 5.95
N ALA A 68 -4.16 -1.88 5.51
CA ALA A 68 -4.87 -0.61 5.34
C ALA A 68 -6.04 -0.72 4.35
N ASP A 69 -5.90 -1.51 3.29
CA ASP A 69 -6.97 -1.70 2.30
C ASP A 69 -8.15 -2.48 2.87
N ARG A 70 -7.88 -3.50 3.70
CA ARG A 70 -8.91 -4.18 4.51
C ARG A 70 -9.60 -3.19 5.43
N ASP A 71 -8.85 -2.38 6.16
CA ASP A 71 -9.40 -1.46 7.15
C ASP A 71 -10.25 -0.36 6.49
N VAL A 72 -9.88 0.08 5.28
CA VAL A 72 -10.73 0.96 4.45
C VAL A 72 -12.00 0.24 4.00
N LYS A 73 -11.92 -1.02 3.55
CA LYS A 73 -13.11 -1.82 3.15
C LYS A 73 -14.06 -2.08 4.32
N GLU A 74 -13.51 -2.28 5.51
CA GLU A 74 -14.24 -2.47 6.76
C GLU A 74 -14.76 -1.15 7.35
N LYS A 75 -14.49 -0.01 6.68
CA LYS A 75 -14.87 1.34 7.11
C LYS A 75 -14.25 1.77 8.45
N ALA A 76 -13.15 1.14 8.86
CA ALA A 76 -12.35 1.57 10.00
C ALA A 76 -11.55 2.84 9.69
N ILE A 77 -11.25 3.09 8.41
CA ILE A 77 -10.53 4.26 7.91
C ILE A 77 -11.33 4.92 6.79
N ASP A 78 -11.38 6.25 6.77
CA ASP A 78 -11.97 7.00 5.66
C ASP A 78 -11.15 6.81 4.36
N PRO A 79 -11.75 6.33 3.26
CA PRO A 79 -11.06 6.19 1.97
C PRO A 79 -10.58 7.52 1.37
N ASN A 80 -10.94 8.67 1.93
CA ASN A 80 -10.58 10.00 1.44
C ASN A 80 -9.55 10.71 2.31
N MET A 81 -9.03 10.05 3.36
CA MET A 81 -8.14 10.68 4.34
C MET A 81 -6.85 11.24 3.71
N GLY A 82 -6.38 10.66 2.59
CA GLY A 82 -5.24 11.15 1.82
C GLY A 82 -5.54 12.27 0.83
N LYS A 83 -6.81 12.71 0.68
CA LYS A 83 -7.14 13.84 -0.20
C LYS A 83 -6.72 15.15 0.46
N PRO A 84 -6.08 16.07 -0.29
CA PRO A 84 -5.79 17.40 0.24
C PRO A 84 -7.10 18.08 0.62
N VAL A 85 -7.22 18.47 1.88
CA VAL A 85 -8.32 19.33 2.32
C VAL A 85 -8.15 20.65 1.57
N SER A 86 -9.13 21.00 0.74
CA SER A 86 -9.21 22.36 0.20
C SER A 86 -9.46 23.30 1.36
N GLN A 87 -8.40 23.81 1.99
CA GLN A 87 -8.52 24.98 2.84
C GLN A 87 -9.12 26.08 1.96
N PRO A 88 -10.11 26.85 2.46
CA PRO A 88 -10.60 28.00 1.74
C PRO A 88 -9.39 28.87 1.39
N GLN A 89 -9.05 28.97 0.10
CA GLN A 89 -8.09 29.95 -0.37
C GLN A 89 -8.62 31.29 0.12
N GLN A 90 -7.93 31.85 1.10
CA GLN A 90 -8.18 33.20 1.56
C GLN A 90 -7.86 34.08 0.35
N SER A 91 -8.91 34.44 -0.38
CA SER A 91 -8.83 35.22 -1.60
C SER A 91 -8.24 36.58 -1.24
N THR A 92 -6.93 36.71 -1.42
CA THR A 92 -6.29 38.00 -1.57
C THR A 92 -6.76 38.55 -2.92
N PRO A 93 -7.40 39.73 -2.97
CA PRO A 93 -7.71 40.35 -4.24
C PRO A 93 -6.40 40.84 -4.85
N SER A 94 -5.76 39.99 -5.67
CA SER A 94 -4.70 40.45 -6.55
C SER A 94 -5.33 41.30 -7.64
N ALA A 95 -4.96 42.57 -7.64
CA ALA A 95 -5.46 43.60 -8.52
C ALA A 95 -5.43 43.17 -9.99
N ALA A 96 -6.51 43.51 -10.68
CA ALA A 96 -6.65 43.40 -12.12
C ALA A 96 -5.49 44.12 -12.84
N VAL A 97 -4.73 43.37 -13.63
CA VAL A 97 -4.17 43.88 -14.88
C VAL A 97 -4.99 43.28 -16.01
N ALA A 98 -5.81 44.13 -16.60
CA ALA A 98 -6.49 43.86 -17.84
C ALA A 98 -5.45 43.84 -18.97
N GLU A 99 -5.34 42.72 -19.68
CA GLU A 99 -4.91 42.74 -21.06
C GLU A 99 -5.95 42.03 -21.92
N VAL A 100 -6.29 42.71 -23.01
CA VAL A 100 -7.46 42.49 -23.85
C VAL A 100 -7.12 41.44 -24.93
N LYS A 101 -8.00 40.42 -25.03
CA LYS A 101 -8.27 39.46 -26.14
C LYS A 101 -8.06 40.06 -27.56
N PRO A 102 -7.93 39.28 -28.68
CA PRO A 102 -8.89 38.21 -29.01
C PRO A 102 -8.45 37.00 -29.90
N ALA A 103 -9.00 35.82 -29.53
CA ALA A 103 -9.77 34.84 -30.34
C ALA A 103 -9.06 34.08 -31.50
N ALA A 104 -9.43 32.87 -31.96
CA ALA A 104 -10.67 32.10 -31.86
C ALA A 104 -10.45 30.62 -32.33
N GLY A 105 -11.44 29.76 -32.06
CA GLY A 105 -11.68 28.46 -32.74
C GLY A 105 -11.63 27.27 -31.78
N LYS A 106 -12.68 26.86 -31.05
CA LYS A 106 -14.05 26.39 -31.36
C LYS A 106 -14.14 24.96 -31.99
N ALA A 107 -14.66 24.07 -31.13
CA ALA A 107 -15.60 22.96 -31.37
C ALA A 107 -15.12 21.65 -32.02
N ALA A 108 -15.23 20.57 -31.24
CA ALA A 108 -16.16 19.43 -31.42
C ALA A 108 -15.64 18.31 -30.49
N GLY A 109 -16.36 17.80 -29.50
CA GLY A 109 -17.69 17.23 -29.58
C GLY A 109 -17.57 15.73 -29.88
N ASN A 110 -17.63 14.87 -28.85
CA ASN A 110 -18.40 13.63 -28.98
C ASN A 110 -18.83 13.10 -27.61
N ALA A 111 -20.14 13.14 -27.39
CA ALA A 111 -20.83 12.30 -26.43
C ALA A 111 -21.25 11.03 -27.17
N ALA A 112 -20.94 9.86 -26.60
CA ALA A 112 -21.66 8.63 -26.90
C ALA A 112 -21.65 7.74 -25.65
N THR A 113 -22.78 7.74 -24.99
CA THR A 113 -23.29 6.76 -24.03
C THR A 113 -23.37 5.36 -24.63
N ALA A 114 -23.05 4.34 -23.84
CA ALA A 114 -23.81 3.09 -23.78
C ALA A 114 -23.37 2.28 -22.55
N ALA A 115 -24.22 2.29 -21.53
CA ALA A 115 -24.30 1.20 -20.56
C ALA A 115 -24.97 0.01 -21.25
N ASP A 116 -24.52 -1.22 -20.97
CA ASP A 116 -25.39 -2.38 -21.00
C ASP A 116 -24.89 -3.42 -19.99
N GLU A 117 -25.81 -3.88 -19.16
CA GLU A 117 -25.63 -4.67 -17.96
C GLU A 117 -26.29 -6.04 -18.16
N LYS A 118 -25.49 -7.12 -18.21
CA LYS A 118 -25.76 -8.50 -17.69
C LYS A 118 -27.03 -9.24 -18.26
N PRO A 119 -27.38 -10.54 -18.00
CA PRO A 119 -26.71 -11.71 -17.38
C PRO A 119 -26.60 -12.97 -18.28
N ALA A 120 -25.79 -13.94 -17.87
CA ALA A 120 -26.16 -15.35 -18.00
C ALA A 120 -25.59 -16.16 -16.83
N ALA A 121 -26.50 -16.73 -16.05
CA ALA A 121 -26.23 -17.78 -15.07
C ALA A 121 -26.68 -19.13 -15.64
N ALA A 122 -25.84 -20.15 -15.49
CA ALA A 122 -26.22 -21.56 -15.41
C ALA A 122 -25.04 -22.24 -14.67
N ALA A 123 -25.23 -22.64 -13.40
CA ALA A 123 -25.63 -24.00 -12.99
C ALA A 123 -24.64 -25.05 -13.54
N GLY A 124 -23.88 -25.81 -12.75
CA GLY A 124 -24.09 -26.30 -11.39
C GLY A 124 -23.90 -27.83 -11.41
N LYS A 125 -22.97 -28.36 -10.60
CA LYS A 125 -22.91 -29.71 -9.99
C LYS A 125 -21.60 -29.75 -9.17
N ALA A 126 -21.61 -29.83 -7.84
CA ALA A 126 -22.06 -30.95 -6.98
C ALA A 126 -21.38 -32.25 -7.43
N ASP A 127 -20.75 -33.08 -6.61
CA ASP A 127 -20.68 -33.27 -5.18
C ASP A 127 -19.66 -34.40 -4.99
N GLN A 128 -18.90 -34.39 -3.90
CA GLN A 128 -18.58 -35.61 -3.15
C GLN A 128 -17.97 -35.21 -1.81
N GLY A 129 -18.82 -35.20 -0.77
CA GLY A 129 -18.41 -35.57 0.59
C GLY A 129 -17.94 -37.04 0.61
N ALA A 130 -17.55 -37.65 1.72
CA ALA A 130 -17.68 -37.32 3.13
C ALA A 130 -16.77 -38.30 3.91
N ALA A 131 -16.54 -37.95 5.19
CA ALA A 131 -16.43 -38.88 6.33
C ALA A 131 -15.19 -39.82 6.40
N GLU A 132 -14.68 -40.25 7.54
CA GLU A 132 -14.82 -39.93 8.96
C GLU A 132 -13.90 -40.94 9.71
N LYS A 133 -13.23 -40.51 10.79
CA LYS A 133 -12.71 -41.27 11.97
C LYS A 133 -11.90 -42.58 11.82
N LYS A 134 -10.74 -42.58 12.50
CA LYS A 134 -10.22 -43.49 13.57
C LYS A 134 -8.68 -43.50 13.50
N ALA A 135 -7.87 -43.63 14.55
CA ALA A 135 -8.04 -43.94 15.96
C ALA A 135 -6.74 -43.57 16.71
N ALA A 136 -6.85 -43.13 17.96
CA ALA A 136 -5.86 -43.43 19.01
C ALA A 136 -6.29 -44.76 19.67
N PRO A 137 -5.38 -45.51 20.29
CA PRO A 137 -4.85 -45.15 21.62
C PRO A 137 -3.36 -44.80 21.65
#